data_AF-A0A3B0JQS9-F1
#
_entry.id   AF-A0A3B0JQS9-F1
#
_cell.length_a   1.000
_cell.length_b   1.000
_cell.length_c   1.000
_cell.angle_alpha   90.00
_cell.angle_beta   90.00
_cell.angle_gamma   90.00
#
_symmetry.space_group_name_H-M   'P 1'
#
loop_
_entity.id
_entity.type
_entity.pdbx_description
1 polymer ?
#
loop_
_entity_poly.entity_id
_entity_poly.type
_entity_poly.pdbx_seq_one_letter_code
_entity_poly.pdbx_strand_id
1 'polypeptide(L)'
;MPDVKFLAVLPNNANASDCVTKLTISGTLLQQPQQFSVNFVNSPVCTDNITYHFKVVIPTQTIIENYKRNGEWSSLQQEHYLNIFDESTFRLEFTFDYDNSTMIVYQVRETGHNFISKYETLFSLSEIQAIQVWGDVQKVNQFALSYD
;
A
#
# COMPACT_ATOMS: atom_id res chain seq x y z
N MET A 1 -18.28 -4.23 -4.02
CA MET A 1 -17.00 -4.02 -4.75
C MET A 1 -16.21 -2.96 -4.02
N PRO A 2 -14.87 -3.05 -3.94
CA PRO A 2 -14.06 -2.02 -3.31
C PRO A 2 -14.25 -0.67 -4.01
N ASP A 3 -14.25 0.42 -3.23
CA ASP A 3 -14.32 1.78 -3.76
C ASP A 3 -12.92 2.22 -4.22
N VAL A 4 -12.55 1.80 -5.43
CA VAL A 4 -11.23 2.06 -6.03
C VAL A 4 -11.15 3.49 -6.54
N LYS A 5 -10.31 4.33 -5.92
CA LYS A 5 -10.05 5.72 -6.30
C LYS A 5 -8.91 5.88 -7.29
N PHE A 6 -7.95 4.97 -7.26
CA PHE A 6 -6.80 4.98 -8.15
C PHE A 6 -6.35 3.54 -8.43
N LEU A 7 -5.93 3.28 -9.65
CA LEU A 7 -5.38 2.00 -10.10
C LEU A 7 -4.15 2.28 -10.97
N ALA A 8 -3.03 1.64 -10.63
CA ALA A 8 -1.85 1.56 -11.47
C ALA A 8 -1.53 0.09 -11.74
N VAL A 9 -1.57 -0.32 -13.01
CA VAL A 9 -1.13 -1.64 -13.44
C VAL A 9 0.39 -1.62 -13.55
N LEU A 10 1.05 -2.57 -12.90
CA LEU A 10 2.50 -2.70 -12.98
C LEU A 10 2.90 -3.34 -14.32
N PRO A 11 4.04 -2.94 -14.90
CA PRO A 11 4.56 -3.60 -16.09
C PRO A 11 4.84 -5.08 -15.79
N ASN A 12 4.56 -5.93 -16.78
CA ASN A 12 4.91 -7.34 -16.69
C ASN A 12 6.40 -7.51 -17.02
N ASN A 13 7.21 -7.62 -15.98
CA ASN A 13 8.66 -7.68 -16.10
C ASN A 13 9.11 -9.14 -16.10
N ALA A 14 9.67 -9.58 -17.23
CA ALA A 14 10.12 -10.96 -17.40
C ALA A 14 11.42 -11.27 -16.65
N ASN A 15 12.23 -10.25 -16.38
CA ASN A 15 13.50 -10.37 -15.66
C ASN A 15 13.35 -9.87 -14.23
N ALA A 16 13.97 -10.58 -13.29
CA ALA A 16 14.00 -10.17 -11.88
C ALA A 16 14.72 -8.82 -11.66
N SER A 17 15.63 -8.43 -12.56
CA SER A 17 16.32 -7.12 -12.52
C SER A 17 15.41 -5.94 -12.85
N ASP A 18 14.26 -6.19 -13.49
CA ASP A 18 13.36 -5.12 -13.90
C ASP A 18 12.23 -4.95 -12.87
N CYS A 19 12.32 -5.56 -11.69
CA CYS A 19 11.28 -5.50 -10.67
C CYS A 19 11.13 -4.10 -10.05
N VAL A 20 9.92 -3.78 -9.61
CA VAL A 20 9.69 -2.55 -8.84
C VAL A 20 10.35 -2.68 -7.47
N THR A 21 11.29 -1.80 -7.16
CA THR A 21 11.95 -1.81 -5.84
C THR A 21 11.32 -0.80 -4.89
N LYS A 22 10.63 0.20 -5.44
CA LYS A 22 10.04 1.27 -4.63
C LYS A 22 8.80 1.88 -5.24
N LEU A 23 7.83 2.17 -4.38
CA LEU A 23 6.67 3.03 -4.67
C LEU A 23 6.70 4.24 -3.74
N THR A 24 6.65 5.44 -4.29
CA THR A 24 6.31 6.65 -3.53
C THR A 24 4.95 7.16 -3.97
N ILE A 25 4.05 7.37 -3.01
CA ILE A 25 2.69 7.86 -3.27
C ILE A 25 2.32 8.98 -2.30
N SER A 26 1.69 10.03 -2.84
CA SER A 26 1.04 11.06 -2.03
C SER A 26 -0.35 11.37 -2.53
N GLY A 27 -1.22 11.80 -1.64
CA GLY A 27 -2.61 12.11 -1.97
C GLY A 27 -3.27 13.06 -0.98
N THR A 28 -4.42 13.57 -1.40
CA THR A 28 -5.31 14.42 -0.60
C THR A 28 -6.53 13.60 -0.20
N LEU A 29 -6.89 13.62 1.07
CA LEU A 29 -8.05 12.93 1.61
C LEU A 29 -9.33 13.77 1.42
N LEU A 30 -10.49 13.12 1.50
CA LEU A 30 -11.77 13.83 1.57
C LEU A 30 -11.88 14.62 2.89
N GLN A 31 -12.87 15.51 3.01
CA GLN A 31 -13.17 16.16 4.29
C GLN A 31 -13.66 15.10 5.30
N GLN A 32 -13.15 15.16 6.53
CA GLN A 32 -13.48 14.23 7.62
C GLN A 32 -13.29 12.74 7.23
N PRO A 33 -12.11 12.37 6.69
CA PRO A 33 -11.89 11.04 6.17
C PRO A 33 -11.92 10.02 7.31
N GLN A 34 -12.52 8.85 7.07
CA GLN A 34 -12.57 7.76 8.03
C GLN A 34 -11.42 6.79 7.79
N GLN A 35 -11.17 6.45 6.53
CA GLN A 35 -10.15 5.48 6.18
C GLN A 35 -9.70 5.59 4.72
N PHE A 36 -8.48 5.16 4.45
CA PHE A 36 -8.03 4.83 3.11
C PHE A 36 -7.12 3.61 3.15
N SER A 37 -6.83 3.01 1.99
CA SER A 37 -5.85 1.95 1.90
C SER A 37 -5.06 1.97 0.60
N VAL A 38 -3.82 1.48 0.66
CA VAL A 38 -2.98 1.14 -0.49
C VAL A 38 -2.91 -0.38 -0.56
N ASN A 39 -3.27 -0.94 -1.70
CA ASN A 39 -3.48 -2.36 -1.89
C ASN A 39 -2.58 -2.87 -3.01
N PHE A 40 -1.77 -3.88 -2.72
CA PHE A 40 -0.91 -4.55 -3.68
C PHE A 40 -1.62 -5.83 -4.11
N VAL A 41 -2.29 -5.74 -5.26
CA VAL A 41 -3.26 -6.75 -5.71
C VAL A 41 -2.64 -7.68 -6.74
N ASN A 42 -3.05 -8.94 -6.70
CA ASN A 42 -2.57 -9.98 -7.62
C ASN A 42 -3.31 -10.00 -8.96
N SER A 43 -4.35 -9.18 -9.11
CA SER A 43 -5.05 -8.93 -10.36
C SER A 43 -5.65 -7.52 -10.34
N PRO A 44 -5.59 -6.76 -11.45
CA PRO A 44 -6.17 -5.42 -11.51
C PRO A 44 -7.71 -5.42 -11.44
N VAL A 45 -8.35 -6.55 -11.74
CA VAL A 45 -9.82 -6.66 -11.86
C VAL A 45 -10.44 -7.65 -10.87
N CYS A 46 -9.63 -8.38 -10.10
CA CYS A 46 -10.08 -9.34 -9.11
C CYS A 46 -9.30 -9.14 -7.80
N THR A 47 -10.03 -8.89 -6.71
CA THR A 47 -9.46 -8.64 -5.38
C THR A 47 -9.73 -9.82 -4.44
N ASP A 48 -9.75 -11.05 -4.96
CA ASP A 48 -9.84 -12.25 -4.13
C ASP A 48 -8.49 -12.59 -3.50
N ASN A 49 -7.40 -12.22 -4.18
CA ASN A 49 -6.05 -12.29 -3.67
C ASN A 49 -5.45 -10.88 -3.58
N ILE A 50 -4.95 -10.54 -2.40
CA ILE A 50 -4.27 -9.27 -2.13
C ILE A 50 -3.02 -9.65 -1.33
N THR A 51 -1.86 -9.37 -1.91
CA THR A 51 -0.56 -9.67 -1.29
C THR A 51 -0.34 -8.82 -0.05
N TYR A 52 -0.71 -7.54 -0.13
CA TYR A 52 -0.59 -6.62 0.98
C TYR A 52 -1.68 -5.54 0.94
N HIS A 53 -2.42 -5.44 2.04
CA HIS A 53 -3.42 -4.43 2.31
C HIS A 53 -2.90 -3.54 3.43
N PHE A 54 -2.50 -2.32 3.09
CA PHE A 54 -2.08 -1.30 4.03
C PHE A 54 -3.22 -0.30 4.21
N LYS A 55 -3.94 -0.38 5.33
CA LYS A 55 -5.08 0.48 5.62
C LYS A 55 -4.77 1.43 6.75
N VAL A 56 -5.19 2.69 6.58
CA VAL A 56 -5.13 3.71 7.63
C VAL A 56 -6.56 4.01 8.07
N VAL A 57 -6.79 3.93 9.38
CA VAL A 57 -8.01 4.41 10.07
C VAL A 57 -7.66 5.76 10.67
N ILE A 58 -8.20 6.83 10.09
CA ILE A 58 -7.77 8.21 10.39
C ILE A 58 -8.17 8.65 11.81
N PRO A 59 -9.42 8.45 12.29
CA PRO A 59 -9.83 8.96 13.60
C PRO A 59 -9.03 8.38 14.77
N THR A 60 -8.63 7.11 14.67
CA THR A 60 -7.82 6.42 15.68
C THR A 60 -6.33 6.46 15.37
N GLN A 61 -5.96 7.01 14.22
CA GLN A 61 -4.61 7.02 13.67
C GLN A 61 -3.94 5.64 13.74
N THR A 62 -4.68 4.63 13.31
CA THR A 62 -4.26 3.22 13.35
C THR A 62 -4.01 2.72 11.95
N ILE A 63 -2.95 1.95 11.79
CA ILE A 63 -2.70 1.16 10.60
C ILE A 63 -3.14 -0.27 10.84
N ILE A 64 -3.81 -0.84 9.84
CA ILE A 64 -4.16 -2.24 9.75
C ILE A 64 -3.47 -2.81 8.53
N GLU A 65 -2.62 -3.81 8.75
CA GLU A 65 -1.90 -4.53 7.70
C GLU A 65 -2.43 -5.95 7.61
N ASN A 66 -2.80 -6.37 6.41
CA ASN A 66 -3.39 -7.68 6.18
C ASN A 66 -3.10 -8.19 4.76
N TYR A 67 -3.53 -9.41 4.48
CA TYR A 67 -3.59 -9.99 3.14
C TYR A 67 -4.95 -10.65 2.94
N LYS A 68 -5.27 -10.95 1.68
CA LYS A 68 -6.50 -11.64 1.30
C LYS A 68 -6.17 -12.86 0.44
N ARG A 69 -6.81 -14.00 0.70
CA ARG A 69 -6.63 -15.25 -0.05
C ARG A 69 -7.99 -15.84 -0.41
N ASN A 70 -8.21 -16.11 -1.68
CA ASN A 70 -9.43 -16.74 -2.20
C ASN A 70 -10.73 -16.05 -1.71
N GLY A 71 -10.73 -14.72 -1.66
CA GLY A 71 -11.91 -13.95 -1.26
C GLY A 71 -12.01 -13.68 0.24
N GLU A 72 -11.13 -14.27 1.06
CA GLU A 72 -11.18 -14.17 2.52
C GLU A 72 -9.99 -13.39 3.09
N TRP A 73 -10.27 -12.49 4.04
CA TRP A 73 -9.23 -11.78 4.79
C TRP A 73 -8.56 -12.69 5.81
N SER A 74 -7.26 -12.51 6.05
CA SER A 74 -6.58 -13.25 7.11
C SER A 74 -7.05 -12.80 8.50
N SER A 75 -7.02 -13.73 9.45
CA SER A 75 -7.13 -13.43 10.88
C SER A 75 -5.82 -12.92 11.50
N LEU A 76 -4.71 -12.97 10.77
CA LEU A 76 -3.38 -12.55 11.22
C LEU A 76 -3.08 -11.08 10.93
N GLN A 77 -4.08 -10.21 11.04
CA GLN A 77 -3.87 -8.78 10.81
C GLN A 77 -2.92 -8.18 11.85
N GLN A 78 -2.11 -7.22 11.43
CA GLN A 78 -1.23 -6.46 12.32
C GLN A 78 -1.78 -5.05 12.48
N GLU A 79 -1.70 -4.52 13.70
CA GLU A 79 -2.18 -3.18 14.03
C GLU A 79 -1.07 -2.33 14.63
N HIS A 80 -0.91 -1.12 14.10
CA HIS A 80 0.12 -0.17 14.53
C HIS A 80 -0.50 1.20 14.80
N TYR A 81 -0.22 1.80 15.95
CA TYR A 81 -0.63 3.17 16.24
C TYR A 81 0.37 4.18 15.67
N LEU A 82 -0.12 5.25 15.05
CA LEU A 82 0.70 6.20 14.32
C LEU A 82 0.27 7.65 14.51
N ASN A 83 1.00 8.37 15.34
CA ASN A 83 0.70 9.78 15.62
C ASN A 83 1.25 10.76 14.56
N ILE A 84 1.08 10.46 13.27
CA ILE A 84 1.85 11.15 12.22
C ILE A 84 1.05 11.66 11.01
N PHE A 85 -0.23 11.32 10.86
CA PHE A 85 -1.01 11.82 9.73
C PHE A 85 -1.65 13.17 10.06
N ASP A 86 -1.32 14.20 9.28
CA ASP A 86 -2.21 15.34 9.14
C ASP A 86 -3.45 14.84 8.39
N GLU A 87 -4.64 15.03 8.93
CA GLU A 87 -5.88 14.39 8.45
C GLU A 87 -6.25 14.78 7.00
N SER A 88 -5.48 15.66 6.36
CA SER A 88 -5.74 16.22 5.04
C SER A 88 -4.95 15.56 3.92
N THR A 89 -3.76 15.04 4.20
CA THR A 89 -2.87 14.48 3.19
C THR A 89 -2.10 13.27 3.68
N PHE A 90 -1.65 12.43 2.75
CA PHE A 90 -0.74 11.34 3.03
C PHE A 90 0.46 11.38 2.10
N ARG A 91 1.61 10.92 2.60
CA ARG A 91 2.84 10.71 1.84
C ARG A 91 3.52 9.44 2.35
N LEU A 92 3.55 8.41 1.51
CA LEU A 92 4.02 7.07 1.85
C LEU A 92 5.08 6.62 0.85
N GLU A 93 6.05 5.86 1.35
CA GLU A 93 7.00 5.11 0.54
C GLU A 93 6.91 3.63 0.94
N PHE A 94 6.86 2.76 -0.06
CA PHE A 94 6.88 1.31 0.09
C PHE A 94 8.10 0.77 -0.63
N THR A 95 8.96 0.07 0.09
CA THR A 95 10.14 -0.61 -0.46
C THR A 95 9.87 -2.10 -0.53
N PHE A 96 10.21 -2.69 -1.68
CA PHE A 96 10.02 -4.11 -1.97
C PHE A 96 11.34 -4.85 -1.76
N ASP A 97 11.35 -5.79 -0.82
CA ASP A 97 12.48 -6.66 -0.54
C ASP A 97 12.12 -8.08 -0.97
N TYR A 98 12.48 -8.42 -2.21
CA TYR A 98 12.17 -9.71 -2.83
C TYR A 98 12.90 -10.87 -2.16
N ASP A 99 14.15 -10.65 -1.72
CA ASP A 99 14.97 -11.70 -1.10
C ASP A 99 14.38 -12.15 0.24
N ASN A 100 13.82 -11.21 1.01
CA ASN A 100 13.20 -11.52 2.31
C ASN A 100 11.67 -11.64 2.23
N SER A 101 11.06 -11.46 1.06
CA SER A 101 9.60 -11.39 0.90
C SER A 101 8.95 -10.40 1.88
N THR A 102 9.51 -9.19 1.96
CA THR A 102 9.01 -8.16 2.86
C THR A 102 8.72 -6.85 2.18
N MET A 103 7.74 -6.14 2.71
CA MET A 103 7.46 -4.75 2.36
C MET A 103 7.78 -3.85 3.53
N ILE A 104 8.57 -2.81 3.28
CA ILE A 104 8.94 -1.82 4.30
C ILE A 104 8.21 -0.52 3.98
N VAL A 105 7.53 0.04 4.98
CA VAL A 105 6.74 1.25 4.80
C VAL A 105 7.33 2.41 5.57
N TYR A 106 7.38 3.56 4.92
CA TYR A 106 7.81 4.82 5.49
C TYR A 106 6.77 5.91 5.28
N GLN A 107 6.66 6.81 6.25
CA GLN A 107 6.09 8.13 6.00
C GLN A 107 7.17 9.03 5.40
N VAL A 108 6.85 9.73 4.31
CA VAL A 108 7.75 10.71 3.70
C VAL A 108 7.47 12.11 4.25
N ARG A 109 8.49 12.77 4.80
CA ARG A 109 8.47 14.15 5.29
C ARG A 109 9.48 15.01 4.52
N GLU A 110 9.41 16.33 4.69
CA GLU A 110 10.36 17.25 4.05
C GLU A 110 11.82 16.99 4.47
N THR A 111 12.04 16.54 5.70
CA THR A 111 13.38 16.31 6.27
C THR A 111 13.75 14.83 6.42
N GLY A 112 13.13 13.92 5.67
CA GLY A 112 13.48 12.50 5.65
C GLY A 112 12.30 11.53 5.72
N HIS A 113 12.60 10.27 6.02
CA HIS A 113 11.62 9.17 6.07
C HIS A 113 11.48 8.66 7.50
N ASN A 114 10.25 8.54 7.98
CA ASN A 114 9.96 7.88 9.26
C ASN A 114 9.51 6.45 9.00
N PHE A 115 10.22 5.49 9.58
CA PHE A 115 9.81 4.08 9.54
C PHE A 115 8.43 3.90 10.17
N ILE A 116 7.56 3.17 9.47
CA ILE A 116 6.22 2.79 9.95
C ILE A 116 6.23 1.32 10.36
N SER A 117 6.49 0.42 9.42
CA SER A 117 6.41 -1.01 9.63
C SER A 117 7.24 -1.78 8.61
N LYS A 118 7.46 -3.06 8.93
CA LYS A 118 8.01 -4.07 8.04
C LYS A 118 7.02 -5.24 8.05
N TYR A 119 6.47 -5.55 6.89
CA TYR A 119 5.46 -6.58 6.71
C TYR A 119 6.04 -7.77 5.94
N GLU A 120 5.94 -8.97 6.50
CA GLU A 120 6.30 -10.22 5.82
C GLU A 120 5.13 -10.71 4.97
N THR A 121 5.35 -10.88 3.67
CA THR A 121 4.31 -11.31 2.75
C THR A 121 4.27 -12.83 2.63
N LEU A 122 3.07 -13.42 2.67
CA LEU A 122 2.89 -14.85 2.39
C LEU A 122 2.78 -15.16 0.88
N PHE A 123 2.49 -14.14 0.08
CA PHE A 123 2.48 -14.21 -1.37
C PHE A 123 3.81 -13.68 -1.89
N SER A 124 4.20 -14.13 -3.08
CA SER A 124 5.40 -13.59 -3.71
C SER A 124 5.15 -12.14 -4.14
N LEU A 125 6.10 -11.25 -3.88
CA LEU A 125 6.03 -9.87 -4.37
C LEU A 125 5.94 -9.80 -5.90
N SER A 126 6.48 -10.80 -6.60
CA SER A 126 6.41 -10.93 -8.06
C SER A 126 5.00 -11.25 -8.58
N GLU A 127 4.09 -11.67 -7.71
CA GLU A 127 2.68 -11.90 -8.06
C GLU A 127 1.84 -10.61 -8.01
N ILE A 128 2.39 -9.49 -7.55
CA ILE A 128 1.68 -8.20 -7.53
C ILE A 128 1.59 -7.68 -8.96
N GLN A 129 0.37 -7.47 -9.45
CA GLN A 129 0.11 -6.99 -10.81
C GLN A 129 -0.35 -5.54 -10.86
N ALA A 130 -0.90 -5.03 -9.75
CA ALA A 130 -1.36 -3.65 -9.69
C ALA A 130 -1.34 -3.11 -8.26
N ILE A 131 -1.32 -1.79 -8.17
CA ILE A 131 -1.50 -1.04 -6.94
C ILE A 131 -2.83 -0.32 -7.03
N GLN A 132 -3.65 -0.44 -5.99
CA GLN A 132 -4.94 0.23 -5.89
C GLN A 132 -5.03 1.08 -4.62
N VAL A 133 -5.60 2.27 -4.75
CA VAL A 133 -5.95 3.12 -3.61
C VAL A 133 -7.45 3.11 -3.41
N TRP A 134 -7.92 2.78 -2.21
CA TRP A 134 -9.34 2.70 -1.87
C TRP A 134 -9.72 3.66 -0.75
N GLY A 135 -11.02 3.96 -0.63
CA GLY A 135 -11.59 4.70 0.49
C GLY A 135 -11.63 6.21 0.29
N ASP A 136 -11.46 6.96 1.38
CA ASP A 136 -11.75 8.40 1.48
C ASP A 136 -10.64 9.28 0.90
N VAL A 137 -10.21 8.97 -0.32
CA VAL A 137 -9.19 9.71 -1.06
C VAL A 137 -9.84 10.59 -2.11
N GLN A 138 -9.57 11.90 -2.06
CA GLN A 138 -10.05 12.85 -3.06
C GLN A 138 -9.26 12.70 -4.37
N LYS A 139 -7.93 12.63 -4.26
CA LYS A 139 -7.03 12.44 -5.40
C LYS A 139 -5.67 11.91 -4.96
N VAL A 140 -5.02 11.19 -5.86
CA VAL A 140 -3.58 10.91 -5.79
C VAL A 140 -2.84 12.08 -6.43
N ASN A 141 -1.96 12.73 -5.68
CA ASN A 141 -1.17 13.89 -6.11
C ASN A 141 0.12 13.47 -6.81
N GLN A 142 0.76 12.41 -6.32
CA GLN A 142 1.99 11.86 -6.87
C GLN A 142 1.96 10.35 -6.77
N PHE A 143 2.44 9.70 -7.82
CA PHE A 143 2.68 8.26 -7.87
C PHE A 143 3.97 8.05 -8.66
N ALA A 144 4.98 7.45 -8.04
CA ALA A 144 6.28 7.20 -8.64
C ALA A 144 6.73 5.78 -8.32
N LEU A 145 7.19 5.08 -9.35
CA LEU A 145 7.79 3.76 -9.23
C LEU A 145 9.28 3.87 -9.53
N SER A 146 10.10 3.19 -8.74
CA SER A 146 11.51 2.95 -9.03
C SER A 146 11.70 1.47 -9.35
N TYR A 147 12.60 1.21 -10.29
CA TYR A 147 13.00 -0.11 -10.75
C TYR A 147 14.51 -0.21 -10.62
N ASP A 148 15.03 -1.43 -10.50
CA ASP A 148 16.47 -1.70 -10.57
C ASP A 148 17.03 -1.57 -12.00
#